data_AF-A0ABD2L671-F1
#
_entry.id   AF-A0ABD2L671-F1
#
_cell.length_a   1.000
_cell.length_b   1.000
_cell.length_c   1.000
_cell.angle_alpha   90.00
_cell.angle_beta   90.00
_cell.angle_gamma   90.00
#
_symmetry.space_group_name_H-M   'P 1'
#
loop_
_entity.id
_entity.type
_entity.pdbx_description
1 polymer ?
#
loop_
_entity_poly.entity_id
_entity_poly.type
_entity_poly.pdbx_seq_one_letter_code
_entity_poly.pdbx_strand_id
1 'polypeptide(L)'
;MSHREEPRPQIKTKLKNSLMAFHLFLLVSGVVLFSFALWLQFDPASEFLLRLVHFSESTPFFEIAVYLMLGTSLFIFIAVGIGFSGIWKLERCLLSGFSVLLLLLIHCKLLILILLFAYHFKFPDDTVMTEYLSKMAQHHYHRDKWATPLMDSIQFYHKCCGGSAAQDYSESFWYKTNAQMGMPTNVPYSCCLQTQDARAWHLQPIDPMCNQYKYGSRAFNDSVNWPGCGKPTFDHLNWLLLMLSIFLIVLIVLDALGFFLVVKCLRLVLSFYTSISDSIRSLR
;
A
#
# COMPACT_ATOMS: atom_id res chain seq x y z
N MET A 1 16.30 49.08 34.79
CA MET A 1 15.39 47.93 35.01
C MET A 1 14.56 47.75 33.75
N SER A 2 15.02 46.91 32.82
CA SER A 2 14.27 46.56 31.61
C SER A 2 13.40 45.34 31.90
N HIS A 3 12.10 45.45 31.65
CA HIS A 3 11.14 44.37 31.83
C HIS A 3 11.52 43.20 30.92
N ARG A 4 11.87 42.07 31.56
CA ARG A 4 12.10 40.79 30.92
C ARG A 4 10.75 40.29 30.38
N GLU A 5 10.46 40.48 29.09
CA GLU A 5 9.29 39.86 28.46
C GLU A 5 9.58 38.36 28.25
N GLU A 6 9.43 37.59 29.32
CA GLU A 6 9.29 36.14 29.22
C GLU A 6 7.95 35.83 28.51
N PRO A 7 7.86 34.86 27.57
CA PRO A 7 6.59 34.56 26.94
C PRO A 7 5.62 34.11 28.02
N ARG A 8 4.42 34.71 28.04
CA ARG A 8 3.36 34.43 29.01
C ARG A 8 3.27 32.91 29.24
N PRO A 9 3.32 32.40 30.48
CA PRO A 9 3.37 30.96 30.75
C PRO A 9 2.23 30.18 30.07
N GLN A 10 1.07 30.82 29.89
CA GLN A 10 -0.07 30.27 29.13
C GLN A 10 0.25 29.97 27.65
N ILE A 11 1.09 30.78 26.98
CA ILE A 11 1.48 30.59 25.57
C ILE A 11 2.42 29.38 25.43
N LYS A 12 3.38 29.22 26.36
CA LYS A 12 4.28 28.06 26.41
C LYS A 12 3.49 26.75 26.58
N THR A 13 2.50 26.74 27.48
CA THR A 13 1.65 25.55 27.74
C THR A 13 0.80 25.17 26.53
N LYS A 14 0.14 26.14 25.88
CA LYS A 14 -0.66 25.87 24.67
C LYS A 14 0.18 25.28 23.54
N LEU A 15 1.39 25.80 23.34
CA LEU A 15 2.30 25.32 22.29
C LEU A 15 2.81 23.90 22.55
N LYS A 16 3.19 23.60 23.80
CA LYS A 16 3.57 22.24 24.22
C LYS A 16 2.45 21.24 24.00
N ASN A 17 1.21 21.57 24.37
CA ASN A 17 0.06 20.69 24.17
C ASN A 17 -0.21 20.45 22.68
N SER A 18 -0.10 21.48 21.84
CA SER A 18 -0.28 21.36 20.39
C SER A 18 0.82 20.49 19.74
N LEU A 19 2.09 20.67 20.14
CA LEU A 19 3.19 19.82 19.69
C LEU A 19 3.01 18.38 20.14
N MET A 20 2.59 18.15 21.38
CA MET A 20 2.29 16.82 21.92
C MET A 20 1.21 16.12 21.09
N ALA A 21 0.10 16.81 20.82
CA ALA A 21 -0.98 16.29 19.99
C ALA A 21 -0.48 15.91 18.58
N PHE A 22 0.37 16.74 17.97
CA PHE A 22 0.96 16.43 16.67
C PHE A 22 1.89 15.20 16.70
N HIS A 23 2.69 15.01 17.76
CA HIS A 23 3.55 13.82 17.89
C HIS A 23 2.73 12.54 18.10
N LEU A 24 1.64 12.61 18.87
CA LEU A 24 0.69 11.51 19.00
C LEU A 24 0.03 11.17 17.66
N PHE A 25 -0.35 12.18 16.89
CA PHE A 25 -0.84 11.99 15.52
C PHE A 25 0.19 11.29 14.64
N LEU A 26 1.44 11.75 14.63
CA LEU A 26 2.52 11.11 13.86
C LEU A 26 2.70 9.65 14.25
N LEU A 27 2.70 9.36 15.55
CA LEU A 27 2.81 7.99 16.06
C LEU A 27 1.68 7.10 15.52
N VAL A 28 0.42 7.56 15.65
CA VAL A 28 -0.74 6.82 15.14
C VAL A 28 -0.63 6.64 13.63
N SER A 29 -0.24 7.68 12.89
CA SER A 29 -0.06 7.59 11.44
C SER A 29 1.03 6.58 11.04
N GLY A 30 2.11 6.50 11.80
CA GLY A 30 3.19 5.53 11.61
C GLY A 30 2.73 4.11 11.86
N VAL A 31 1.94 3.86 12.92
CA VAL A 31 1.35 2.54 13.20
C VAL A 31 0.39 2.12 12.08
N VAL A 32 -0.45 3.04 11.61
CA VAL A 32 -1.40 2.76 10.52
C VAL A 32 -0.64 2.44 9.23
N LEU A 33 0.32 3.27 8.81
CA LEU A 33 1.14 3.01 7.61
C LEU A 33 1.91 1.70 7.70
N PHE A 34 2.50 1.40 8.86
CA PHE A 34 3.21 0.14 9.10
C PHE A 34 2.27 -1.06 8.97
N SER A 35 1.09 -0.97 9.59
CA SER A 35 0.08 -2.04 9.55
C SER A 35 -0.43 -2.29 8.13
N PHE A 36 -0.67 -1.23 7.35
CA PHE A 36 -1.04 -1.37 5.94
C PHE A 36 0.09 -1.99 5.10
N ALA A 37 1.34 -1.57 5.30
CA ALA A 37 2.48 -2.14 4.58
C ALA A 37 2.67 -3.64 4.90
N LEU A 38 2.44 -4.05 6.14
CA LEU A 38 2.44 -5.46 6.54
C LEU A 38 1.24 -6.22 5.98
N TRP A 39 0.04 -5.64 6.05
CA TRP A 39 -1.17 -6.26 5.51
C TRP A 39 -1.01 -6.58 4.02
N LEU A 40 -0.49 -5.65 3.22
CA LEU A 40 -0.23 -5.89 1.79
C LEU A 40 0.73 -7.07 1.57
N GLN A 41 1.76 -7.23 2.41
CA GLN A 41 2.79 -8.27 2.26
C GLN A 41 2.38 -9.64 2.79
N PHE A 42 1.64 -9.69 3.89
CA PHE A 42 1.39 -10.93 4.65
C PHE A 42 -0.04 -11.45 4.54
N ASP A 43 -1.00 -10.62 4.13
CA ASP A 43 -2.35 -11.08 3.90
C ASP A 43 -2.45 -11.72 2.50
N PRO A 44 -2.75 -13.02 2.38
CA PRO A 44 -2.71 -13.68 1.08
C PRO A 44 -3.75 -13.17 0.08
N ALA A 45 -4.84 -12.55 0.57
CA ALA A 45 -5.85 -11.89 -0.26
C ALA A 45 -5.39 -10.54 -0.82
N SER A 46 -4.23 -10.04 -0.38
CA SER A 46 -3.63 -8.78 -0.80
C SER A 46 -2.28 -8.98 -1.48
N GLU A 47 -1.52 -10.00 -1.04
CA GLU A 47 -0.20 -10.35 -1.57
C GLU A 47 -0.24 -10.65 -3.08
N PHE A 48 -1.32 -11.27 -3.57
CA PHE A 48 -1.43 -11.58 -5.00
C PHE A 48 -1.46 -10.30 -5.85
N LEU A 49 -2.00 -9.19 -5.35
CA LEU A 49 -1.97 -7.91 -6.06
C LEU A 49 -0.53 -7.37 -6.15
N LEU A 50 0.25 -7.47 -5.07
CA LEU A 50 1.67 -7.10 -5.10
C LEU A 50 2.44 -7.93 -6.14
N ARG A 51 2.22 -9.24 -6.16
CA ARG A 51 2.84 -10.17 -7.12
C ARG A 51 2.39 -9.86 -8.55
N LEU A 52 1.09 -9.61 -8.76
CA LEU A 52 0.54 -9.23 -10.06
C LEU A 52 1.27 -8.02 -10.62
N VAL A 53 1.46 -6.98 -9.80
CA VAL A 53 2.20 -5.79 -10.21
C VAL A 53 3.66 -6.10 -10.51
N HIS A 54 4.34 -6.85 -9.64
CA HIS A 54 5.74 -7.21 -9.81
C HIS A 54 6.02 -7.89 -11.15
N PHE A 55 5.17 -8.82 -11.57
CA PHE A 55 5.36 -9.57 -12.82
C PHE A 55 4.75 -8.90 -14.05
N SER A 56 3.82 -7.95 -13.87
CA SER A 56 3.29 -7.17 -14.99
C SER A 56 4.26 -6.08 -15.46
N GLU A 57 5.26 -5.72 -14.65
CA GLU A 57 6.21 -4.65 -14.97
C GLU A 57 7.64 -5.15 -15.12
N SER A 58 8.41 -4.52 -15.99
CA SER A 58 9.87 -4.67 -16.04
C SER A 58 10.58 -3.96 -14.86
N THR A 59 9.87 -3.08 -14.15
CA THR A 59 10.35 -2.27 -13.02
C THR A 59 9.29 -2.31 -11.91
N PRO A 60 9.57 -2.85 -10.71
CA PRO A 60 8.54 -3.12 -9.71
C PRO A 60 8.19 -1.88 -8.88
N PHE A 61 7.54 -0.87 -9.49
CA PHE A 61 7.28 0.42 -8.83
C PHE A 61 6.41 0.29 -7.57
N PHE A 62 5.38 -0.55 -7.61
CA PHE A 62 4.46 -0.74 -6.49
C PHE A 62 5.09 -1.49 -5.31
N GLU A 63 5.92 -2.50 -5.59
CA GLU A 63 6.66 -3.20 -4.55
C GLU A 63 7.66 -2.25 -3.85
N ILE A 64 8.38 -1.44 -4.64
CA ILE A 64 9.25 -0.39 -4.11
C ILE A 64 8.45 0.58 -3.24
N ALA A 65 7.24 0.98 -3.66
CA ALA A 65 6.37 1.85 -2.87
C ALA A 65 6.00 1.22 -1.51
N VAL A 66 5.68 -0.08 -1.47
CA VAL A 66 5.36 -0.80 -0.23
C VAL A 66 6.56 -0.88 0.72
N TYR A 67 7.76 -1.18 0.21
CA TYR A 67 8.97 -1.13 1.04
C TYR A 67 9.30 0.28 1.53
N LEU A 68 9.09 1.31 0.69
CA LEU A 68 9.22 2.70 1.10
C LEU A 68 8.19 3.07 2.19
N MET A 69 6.95 2.57 2.12
CA MET A 69 5.96 2.75 3.18
C MET A 69 6.42 2.13 4.50
N LEU A 70 6.98 0.91 4.46
CA LEU A 70 7.54 0.23 5.63
C LEU A 70 8.70 1.04 6.24
N GLY A 71 9.67 1.43 5.40
CA GLY A 71 10.82 2.22 5.82
C GLY A 71 10.44 3.60 6.37
N THR A 72 9.49 4.28 5.72
CA THR A 72 8.96 5.57 6.17
C THR A 72 8.28 5.43 7.53
N SER A 73 7.55 4.34 7.78
CA SER A 73 6.88 4.09 9.06
C SER A 73 7.87 3.88 10.21
N LEU A 74 8.94 3.11 9.97
CA LEU A 74 10.03 2.96 10.95
C LEU A 74 10.73 4.29 11.23
N PHE A 75 10.94 5.10 10.18
CA PHE A 75 11.52 6.42 10.31
C PHE A 75 10.62 7.38 11.11
N ILE A 76 9.28 7.29 10.97
CA ILE A 76 8.33 8.03 11.80
C ILE A 76 8.54 7.69 13.28
N PHE A 77 8.66 6.41 13.65
CA PHE A 77 8.86 6.03 15.06
C PHE A 77 10.15 6.61 15.65
N ILE A 78 11.23 6.63 14.87
CA ILE A 78 12.50 7.25 15.28
C ILE A 78 12.32 8.77 15.45
N ALA A 79 11.70 9.43 14.48
CA ALA A 79 11.47 10.88 14.50
C ALA A 79 10.59 11.28 15.69
N VAL A 80 9.55 10.51 16.00
CA VAL A 80 8.68 10.71 17.15
C VAL A 80 9.45 10.53 18.46
N GLY A 81 10.30 9.51 18.59
CA GLY A 81 11.13 9.30 19.79
C GLY A 81 12.07 10.47 20.08
N ILE A 82 12.72 11.01 19.04
CA ILE A 82 13.56 12.22 19.15
C ILE A 82 12.69 13.44 19.48
N GLY A 83 11.53 13.56 18.82
CA GLY A 83 10.59 14.66 18.97
C GLY A 83 10.03 14.79 20.38
N PHE A 84 9.67 13.66 21.02
CA PHE A 84 9.28 13.65 22.43
C PHE A 84 10.35 14.30 23.30
N SER A 85 11.62 13.89 23.18
CA SER A 85 12.73 14.49 23.92
C SER A 85 12.87 16.01 23.70
N GLY A 86 12.54 16.48 22.49
CA GLY A 86 12.53 17.90 22.12
C GLY A 86 11.43 18.72 22.81
N ILE A 87 10.24 18.16 23.01
CA ILE A 87 9.11 18.84 23.66
C ILE A 87 9.39 19.12 25.14
N TRP A 88 10.03 18.18 25.84
CA TRP A 88 10.33 18.33 27.27
C TRP A 88 11.42 19.37 27.53
N LYS A 89 12.50 19.33 26.74
CA LYS A 89 13.65 20.21 26.93
C LYS A 89 13.50 21.58 26.26
N LEU A 90 12.59 21.72 25.28
CA LEU A 90 12.42 22.94 24.47
C LEU A 90 13.73 23.45 23.85
N GLU A 91 14.64 22.52 23.54
CA GLU A 91 15.98 22.81 23.04
C GLU A 91 15.98 23.06 21.53
N ARG A 92 16.69 24.11 21.11
CA ARG A 92 16.69 24.57 19.71
C ARG A 92 17.25 23.53 18.74
N CYS A 93 18.33 22.85 19.11
CA CYS A 93 18.95 21.82 18.28
C CYS A 93 17.99 20.64 18.03
N LEU A 94 17.24 20.21 19.06
CA LEU A 94 16.29 19.11 18.93
C LEU A 94 15.09 19.52 18.08
N LEU A 95 14.55 20.72 18.27
CA LEU A 95 13.40 21.22 17.50
C LEU A 95 13.78 21.50 16.02
N SER A 96 14.99 21.98 15.78
CA SER A 96 15.55 22.14 14.43
C SER A 96 15.76 20.80 13.75
N GLY A 97 16.36 19.82 14.44
CA GLY A 97 16.55 18.47 13.92
C GLY A 97 15.22 17.81 13.56
N PHE A 98 14.22 17.91 14.45
CA PHE A 98 12.87 17.41 14.18
C PHE A 98 12.24 18.06 12.95
N SER A 99 12.44 19.36 12.73
CA SER A 99 11.96 20.05 11.52
C SER A 99 12.55 19.47 10.23
N VAL A 100 13.84 19.12 10.24
CA VAL A 100 14.52 18.47 9.11
C VAL A 100 13.97 17.06 8.90
N LEU A 101 13.77 16.28 9.97
CA LEU A 101 13.18 14.94 9.89
C LEU A 101 11.75 14.97 9.32
N LEU A 102 10.93 15.95 9.70
CA LEU A 102 9.59 16.14 9.14
C LEU A 102 9.64 16.45 7.65
N LEU A 103 10.56 17.30 7.20
CA LEU A 103 10.73 17.56 5.77
C LEU A 103 11.07 16.27 5.03
N LEU A 104 12.02 15.47 5.53
CA LEU A 104 12.36 14.19 4.92
C LEU A 104 11.15 13.24 4.86
N LEU A 105 10.33 13.19 5.90
CA LEU A 105 9.09 12.40 5.92
C LEU A 105 8.09 12.84 4.84
N ILE A 106 7.90 14.14 4.66
CA ILE A 106 7.05 14.69 3.59
C ILE A 106 7.58 14.26 2.22
N HIS A 107 8.90 14.33 2.00
CA HIS A 107 9.50 13.90 0.73
C HIS A 107 9.33 12.39 0.49
N CYS A 108 9.55 11.54 1.50
CA CYS A 108 9.32 10.10 1.38
C CYS A 108 7.87 9.79 1.01
N LYS A 109 6.89 10.42 1.68
CA LYS A 109 5.46 10.25 1.37
C LYS A 109 5.12 10.74 -0.03
N LEU A 110 5.71 11.85 -0.48
CA LEU A 110 5.55 12.36 -1.84
C LEU A 110 6.09 11.39 -2.89
N LEU A 111 7.26 10.79 -2.66
CA LEU A 111 7.83 9.77 -3.56
C LEU A 111 6.90 8.56 -3.68
N ILE A 112 6.39 8.06 -2.55
CA ILE A 112 5.42 6.95 -2.53
C ILE A 112 4.17 7.34 -3.33
N LEU A 113 3.63 8.55 -3.10
CA LEU A 113 2.46 9.05 -3.81
C LEU A 113 2.68 9.12 -5.34
N ILE A 114 3.83 9.60 -5.78
CA ILE A 114 4.19 9.65 -7.20
C ILE A 114 4.23 8.25 -7.81
N LEU A 115 4.81 7.27 -7.10
CA LEU A 115 4.85 5.87 -7.57
C LEU A 115 3.45 5.27 -7.71
N LEU A 116 2.55 5.51 -6.74
CA LEU A 116 1.15 5.05 -6.81
C LEU A 116 0.41 5.67 -8.00
N PHE A 117 0.57 6.98 -8.22
CA PHE A 117 -0.05 7.65 -9.36
C PHE A 117 0.51 7.18 -10.70
N ALA A 118 1.83 7.05 -10.81
CA ALA A 118 2.48 6.54 -12.02
C ALA A 118 1.92 5.16 -12.42
N TYR A 119 1.66 4.32 -11.43
CA TYR A 119 1.06 3.01 -11.64
C TYR A 119 -0.43 3.11 -12.05
N HIS A 120 -1.22 3.95 -11.36
CA HIS A 120 -2.63 4.19 -11.72
C HIS A 120 -2.79 4.65 -13.18
N PHE A 121 -1.89 5.51 -13.69
CA PHE A 121 -1.96 5.97 -15.08
C PHE A 121 -1.57 4.90 -16.11
N LYS A 122 -0.88 3.83 -15.70
CA LYS A 122 -0.42 2.78 -16.60
C LYS A 122 -1.47 1.72 -16.93
N PHE A 123 -2.41 1.50 -16.01
CA PHE A 123 -3.62 0.70 -16.26
C PHE A 123 -4.81 1.65 -16.35
N PRO A 124 -5.02 2.32 -17.51
CA PRO A 124 -6.10 3.30 -17.63
C PRO A 124 -7.49 2.65 -17.68
N ASP A 125 -7.57 1.36 -18.01
CA ASP A 125 -8.83 0.66 -18.24
C ASP A 125 -8.73 -0.85 -17.98
N ASP A 126 -9.88 -1.49 -17.75
CA ASP A 126 -10.00 -2.92 -17.45
C ASP A 126 -9.59 -3.81 -18.62
N THR A 127 -9.63 -3.30 -19.85
CA THR A 127 -9.20 -3.99 -21.07
C THR A 127 -7.73 -4.43 -21.02
N VAL A 128 -6.83 -3.58 -20.52
CA VAL A 128 -5.39 -3.87 -20.40
C VAL A 128 -5.16 -5.00 -19.38
N MET A 129 -5.84 -4.93 -18.23
CA MET A 129 -5.76 -5.97 -17.20
C MET A 129 -6.34 -7.29 -17.72
N THR A 130 -7.46 -7.23 -18.43
CA THR A 130 -8.11 -8.39 -19.04
C THR A 130 -7.17 -9.08 -20.02
N GLU A 131 -6.56 -8.34 -20.94
CA GLU A 131 -5.61 -8.89 -21.93
C GLU A 131 -4.39 -9.51 -21.25
N TYR A 132 -3.84 -8.85 -20.23
CA TYR A 132 -2.70 -9.37 -19.47
C TYR A 132 -3.02 -10.71 -18.79
N LEU A 133 -4.16 -10.80 -18.10
CA LEU A 133 -4.60 -12.04 -17.45
C LEU A 133 -4.94 -13.13 -18.46
N SER A 134 -5.54 -12.80 -19.60
CA SER A 134 -5.81 -13.76 -20.68
C SER A 134 -4.53 -14.35 -21.23
N LYS A 135 -3.51 -13.53 -21.51
CA LYS A 135 -2.18 -14.00 -21.93
C LYS A 135 -1.52 -14.87 -20.86
N MET A 136 -1.64 -14.50 -19.59
CA MET A 136 -1.14 -15.30 -18.47
C MET A 136 -1.80 -16.69 -18.45
N ALA A 137 -3.13 -16.77 -18.56
CA ALA A 137 -3.87 -18.03 -18.61
C ALA A 137 -3.47 -18.89 -19.83
N GLN A 138 -3.33 -18.28 -21.00
CA GLN A 138 -3.06 -18.99 -22.26
C GLN A 138 -1.62 -19.52 -22.37
N HIS A 139 -0.63 -18.72 -21.95
CA HIS A 139 0.78 -18.95 -22.28
C HIS A 139 1.70 -19.24 -21.09
N HIS A 140 1.34 -18.78 -19.89
CA HIS A 140 2.21 -18.83 -18.71
C HIS A 140 1.71 -19.78 -17.63
N TYR A 141 0.40 -20.01 -17.56
CA TYR A 141 -0.21 -20.93 -16.59
C TYR A 141 0.37 -22.35 -16.73
N HIS A 142 0.84 -22.92 -15.62
CA HIS A 142 1.56 -24.20 -15.53
C HIS A 142 2.89 -24.29 -16.29
N ARG A 143 3.32 -23.22 -16.97
CA ARG A 143 4.62 -23.12 -17.64
C ARG A 143 5.63 -22.39 -16.76
N ASP A 144 5.22 -21.25 -16.22
CA ASP A 144 6.06 -20.40 -15.37
C ASP A 144 5.72 -20.62 -13.91
N LYS A 145 6.75 -20.80 -13.07
CA LYS A 145 6.61 -21.10 -11.64
C LYS A 145 5.81 -20.03 -10.88
N TRP A 146 5.88 -18.78 -11.31
CA TRP A 146 5.20 -17.65 -10.66
C TRP A 146 3.75 -17.47 -11.12
N ALA A 147 3.42 -17.86 -12.36
CA ALA A 147 2.12 -17.55 -12.97
C ALA A 147 0.97 -18.39 -12.40
N THR A 148 1.23 -19.68 -12.12
CA THR A 148 0.23 -20.61 -11.57
C THR A 148 -0.32 -20.15 -10.20
N PRO A 149 0.51 -19.96 -9.15
CA PRO A 149 -0.01 -19.56 -7.84
C PRO A 149 -0.65 -18.17 -7.86
N LEU A 150 -0.17 -17.27 -8.72
CA LEU A 150 -0.77 -15.94 -8.89
C LEU A 150 -2.18 -16.03 -9.50
N MET A 151 -2.30 -16.72 -10.64
CA MET A 151 -3.59 -16.89 -11.31
C MET A 151 -4.59 -17.66 -10.44
N ASP A 152 -4.14 -18.71 -9.74
CA ASP A 152 -4.98 -19.46 -8.82
C ASP A 152 -5.51 -18.58 -7.67
N SER A 153 -4.67 -17.69 -7.13
CA SER A 153 -5.09 -16.75 -6.08
C SER A 153 -6.10 -15.74 -6.60
N ILE A 154 -5.86 -15.17 -7.79
CA ILE A 154 -6.79 -14.23 -8.43
C ILE A 154 -8.16 -14.88 -8.62
N GLN A 155 -8.20 -16.08 -9.20
CA GLN A 155 -9.44 -16.82 -9.47
C GLN A 155 -10.17 -17.21 -8.18
N PHE A 156 -9.43 -17.62 -7.16
CA PHE A 156 -9.97 -17.98 -5.85
C PHE A 156 -10.62 -16.78 -5.15
N TYR A 157 -9.90 -15.66 -5.02
CA TYR A 157 -10.38 -14.49 -4.26
C TYR A 157 -11.46 -13.71 -5.01
N HIS A 158 -11.32 -13.56 -6.32
CA HIS A 158 -12.29 -12.81 -7.13
C HIS A 158 -13.46 -13.67 -7.64
N LYS A 159 -13.43 -14.99 -7.41
CA LYS A 159 -14.46 -15.93 -7.90
C LYS A 159 -14.73 -15.72 -9.39
N CYS A 160 -13.68 -15.87 -10.17
CA CYS A 160 -13.65 -15.66 -11.61
C CYS A 160 -12.73 -16.71 -12.27
N CYS A 161 -12.67 -16.75 -13.60
CA CYS A 161 -11.85 -17.70 -14.34
C CYS A 161 -11.30 -17.08 -15.63
N GLY A 162 -10.00 -17.26 -15.88
CA GLY A 162 -9.29 -16.64 -17.00
C GLY A 162 -9.17 -15.12 -16.86
N GLY A 163 -8.78 -14.44 -17.93
CA GLY A 163 -8.75 -12.97 -17.99
C GLY A 163 -10.10 -12.40 -18.43
N SER A 164 -10.55 -12.80 -19.61
CA SER A 164 -11.81 -12.38 -20.23
C SER A 164 -12.96 -13.31 -19.87
N ALA A 165 -12.71 -14.62 -19.85
CA ALA A 165 -13.63 -15.67 -19.44
C ALA A 165 -12.87 -17.00 -19.29
N ALA A 166 -13.56 -18.01 -18.76
CA ALA A 166 -13.00 -19.35 -18.59
C ALA A 166 -12.44 -19.98 -19.88
N GLN A 167 -12.97 -19.57 -21.04
CA GLN A 167 -12.53 -20.04 -22.36
C GLN A 167 -11.10 -19.60 -22.70
N ASP A 168 -10.49 -18.68 -21.95
CA ASP A 168 -9.07 -18.36 -22.10
C ASP A 168 -8.16 -19.60 -21.88
N TYR A 169 -8.66 -20.63 -21.18
CA TYR A 169 -7.95 -21.90 -21.06
C TYR A 169 -8.13 -22.82 -22.27
N SER A 170 -9.11 -22.58 -23.13
CA SER A 170 -9.24 -23.34 -24.39
C SER A 170 -7.99 -23.13 -25.24
N GLU A 171 -7.42 -24.22 -25.77
CA GLU A 171 -6.19 -24.18 -26.55
C GLU A 171 -4.94 -23.60 -25.84
N SER A 172 -5.02 -23.33 -24.53
CA SER A 172 -3.89 -22.91 -23.70
C SER A 172 -2.81 -24.00 -23.64
N PHE A 173 -1.59 -23.60 -23.24
CA PHE A 173 -0.52 -24.55 -22.97
C PHE A 173 -0.98 -25.63 -21.98
N TRP A 174 -1.64 -25.22 -20.89
CA TRP A 174 -2.23 -26.11 -19.89
C TRP A 174 -3.19 -27.14 -20.48
N TYR A 175 -4.17 -26.69 -21.27
CA TYR A 175 -5.14 -27.60 -21.88
C TYR A 175 -4.47 -28.62 -22.80
N LYS A 176 -3.56 -28.16 -23.67
CA LYS A 176 -2.84 -29.03 -24.62
C LYS A 176 -1.98 -30.07 -23.91
N THR A 177 -1.26 -29.69 -22.85
CA THR A 177 -0.43 -30.60 -22.07
C THR A 177 -1.28 -31.67 -21.36
N ASN A 178 -2.39 -31.30 -20.72
CA ASN A 178 -3.27 -32.26 -20.06
C ASN A 178 -3.99 -33.20 -21.04
N ALA A 179 -4.41 -32.67 -22.20
CA ALA A 179 -5.00 -33.47 -23.28
C ALA A 179 -4.01 -34.51 -23.82
N GLN A 180 -2.72 -34.15 -23.98
CA GLN A 180 -1.66 -35.09 -24.37
C GLN A 180 -1.43 -36.20 -23.34
N MET A 181 -1.64 -35.91 -22.06
CA MET A 181 -1.57 -36.90 -20.97
C MET A 181 -2.84 -37.75 -20.83
N GLY A 182 -3.83 -37.58 -21.70
CA GLY A 182 -5.09 -38.34 -21.67
C GLY A 182 -6.08 -37.88 -20.60
N MET A 183 -5.85 -36.72 -19.96
CA MET A 183 -6.71 -36.17 -18.91
C MET A 183 -7.14 -34.74 -19.27
N PRO A 184 -7.93 -34.52 -20.34
CA PRO A 184 -8.31 -33.18 -20.77
C PRO A 184 -9.11 -32.46 -19.67
N THR A 185 -8.54 -31.37 -19.15
CA THR A 185 -9.20 -30.46 -18.20
C THR A 185 -9.46 -29.13 -18.89
N ASN A 186 -10.72 -28.69 -18.93
CA ASN A 186 -11.13 -27.45 -19.57
C ASN A 186 -10.63 -26.22 -18.80
N VAL A 187 -10.68 -26.26 -17.46
CA VAL A 187 -10.24 -25.17 -16.57
C VAL A 187 -9.42 -25.72 -15.40
N PRO A 188 -8.58 -24.92 -14.73
CA PRO A 188 -7.96 -25.34 -13.48
C PRO A 188 -8.96 -25.39 -12.32
N TYR A 189 -8.61 -26.10 -11.25
CA TYR A 189 -9.48 -26.23 -10.07
C TYR A 189 -9.74 -24.89 -9.36
N SER A 190 -8.86 -23.91 -9.50
CA SER A 190 -9.03 -22.55 -8.95
C SER A 190 -10.23 -21.82 -9.53
N CYS A 191 -10.67 -22.17 -10.75
CA CYS A 191 -11.90 -21.66 -11.34
C CYS A 191 -13.18 -22.29 -10.77
N CYS A 192 -13.09 -23.47 -10.14
CA CYS A 192 -14.26 -24.19 -9.64
C CYS A 192 -14.81 -23.56 -8.36
N LEU A 193 -16.10 -23.81 -8.09
CA LEU A 193 -16.68 -23.45 -6.79
C LEU A 193 -15.99 -24.24 -5.68
N GLN A 194 -15.53 -23.52 -4.66
CA GLN A 194 -14.73 -24.04 -3.56
C GLN A 194 -15.58 -24.26 -2.31
N THR A 195 -15.19 -25.22 -1.46
CA THR A 195 -15.76 -25.40 -0.13
C THR A 195 -15.41 -24.21 0.78
N GLN A 196 -16.04 -24.15 1.96
CA GLN A 196 -15.75 -23.12 2.97
C GLN A 196 -14.35 -23.27 3.59
N ASP A 197 -13.82 -24.50 3.61
CA ASP A 197 -12.51 -24.81 4.17
C ASP A 197 -11.34 -24.57 3.19
N ALA A 198 -11.66 -24.28 1.93
CA ALA A 198 -10.68 -24.05 0.88
C ALA A 198 -9.83 -22.79 1.12
N ARG A 199 -8.61 -22.81 0.60
CA ARG A 199 -7.68 -21.67 0.58
C ARG A 199 -7.03 -21.57 -0.80
N ALA A 200 -6.47 -20.41 -1.14
CA ALA A 200 -5.77 -20.22 -2.42
C ALA A 200 -4.61 -21.22 -2.63
N TRP A 201 -3.92 -21.64 -1.55
CA TRP A 201 -2.87 -22.66 -1.57
C TRP A 201 -3.36 -24.09 -1.32
N HIS A 202 -4.66 -24.27 -1.03
CA HIS A 202 -5.27 -25.57 -0.78
C HIS A 202 -6.71 -25.58 -1.31
N LEU A 203 -6.81 -25.79 -2.62
CA LEU A 203 -8.08 -25.82 -3.34
C LEU A 203 -8.87 -27.08 -2.99
N GLN A 204 -10.17 -26.91 -2.76
CA GLN A 204 -11.12 -27.97 -2.44
C GLN A 204 -12.40 -27.71 -3.23
N PRO A 205 -12.50 -28.19 -4.48
CA PRO A 205 -13.70 -28.00 -5.30
C PRO A 205 -14.89 -28.75 -4.69
N ILE A 206 -16.07 -28.13 -4.71
CA ILE A 206 -17.33 -28.76 -4.28
C ILE A 206 -17.68 -29.93 -5.21
N ASP A 207 -17.54 -29.72 -6.51
CA ASP A 207 -17.65 -30.75 -7.53
C ASP A 207 -16.26 -31.08 -8.09
N PRO A 208 -15.69 -32.26 -7.76
CA PRO A 208 -14.39 -32.69 -8.29
C PRO A 208 -14.34 -32.81 -9.82
N MET A 209 -15.48 -32.90 -10.50
CA MET A 209 -15.59 -33.05 -11.95
C MET A 209 -15.78 -31.72 -12.67
N CYS A 210 -15.82 -30.59 -11.95
CA CYS A 210 -16.05 -29.24 -12.48
C CYS A 210 -15.16 -28.89 -13.70
N ASN A 211 -13.91 -29.36 -13.70
CA ASN A 211 -12.93 -29.07 -14.74
C ASN A 211 -13.10 -29.93 -16.00
N GLN A 212 -13.96 -30.95 -15.99
CA GLN A 212 -14.20 -31.84 -17.13
C GLN A 212 -15.44 -31.45 -17.92
N TYR A 213 -16.38 -30.71 -17.32
CA TYR A 213 -17.60 -30.31 -17.99
C TYR A 213 -17.34 -29.42 -19.20
N LYS A 214 -18.10 -29.63 -20.26
CA LYS A 214 -18.04 -28.82 -21.47
C LYS A 214 -18.47 -27.38 -21.17
N TYR A 215 -17.74 -26.42 -21.72
CA TYR A 215 -18.09 -25.00 -21.67
C TYR A 215 -19.55 -24.76 -22.07
N GLY A 216 -20.26 -23.96 -21.27
CA GLY A 216 -21.65 -23.57 -21.51
C GLY A 216 -22.69 -24.66 -21.17
N SER A 217 -22.28 -25.84 -20.70
CA SER A 217 -23.21 -26.81 -20.14
C SER A 217 -23.78 -26.34 -18.80
N ARG A 218 -24.96 -26.85 -18.41
CA ARG A 218 -25.56 -26.53 -17.11
C ARG A 218 -24.63 -26.89 -15.95
N ALA A 219 -24.05 -28.10 -15.98
CA ALA A 219 -23.12 -28.56 -14.96
C ALA A 219 -21.87 -27.66 -14.84
N PHE A 220 -21.34 -27.15 -15.96
CA PHE A 220 -20.23 -26.20 -15.96
C PHE A 220 -20.63 -24.87 -15.31
N ASN A 221 -21.74 -24.28 -15.75
CA ASN A 221 -22.20 -22.99 -15.24
C ASN A 221 -22.56 -23.03 -13.75
N ASP A 222 -23.03 -24.17 -13.25
CA ASP A 222 -23.41 -24.37 -11.85
C ASP A 222 -22.20 -24.69 -10.94
N SER A 223 -21.05 -25.07 -11.51
CA SER A 223 -19.88 -25.56 -10.74
C SER A 223 -18.61 -24.72 -10.92
N VAL A 224 -18.60 -23.74 -11.84
CA VAL A 224 -17.42 -22.95 -12.20
C VAL A 224 -17.75 -21.45 -12.14
N ASN A 225 -16.82 -20.68 -11.56
CA ASN A 225 -16.82 -19.23 -11.63
C ASN A 225 -16.38 -18.74 -13.01
N TRP A 226 -17.21 -18.93 -14.02
CA TRP A 226 -16.85 -18.71 -15.43
C TRP A 226 -16.58 -17.26 -15.90
N PRO A 227 -17.08 -16.18 -15.25
CA PRO A 227 -16.77 -14.81 -15.67
C PRO A 227 -15.28 -14.49 -15.58
N GLY A 228 -14.78 -13.60 -16.44
CA GLY A 228 -13.37 -13.20 -16.47
C GLY A 228 -12.90 -12.44 -15.23
N CYS A 229 -11.60 -12.58 -14.91
CA CYS A 229 -10.98 -11.90 -13.78
C CYS A 229 -10.50 -10.48 -14.06
N GLY A 230 -10.46 -10.03 -15.32
CA GLY A 230 -9.90 -8.74 -15.72
C GLY A 230 -10.51 -7.56 -14.96
N LYS A 231 -11.83 -7.41 -15.06
CA LYS A 231 -12.60 -6.35 -14.40
C LYS A 231 -12.50 -6.37 -12.87
N PRO A 232 -12.83 -7.47 -12.15
CA PRO A 232 -12.79 -7.46 -10.68
C PRO A 232 -11.37 -7.23 -10.14
N THR A 233 -10.34 -7.73 -10.84
CA THR A 233 -8.94 -7.49 -10.46
C THR A 233 -8.56 -6.01 -10.66
N PHE A 234 -8.95 -5.43 -11.80
CA PHE A 234 -8.74 -4.01 -12.09
C PHE A 234 -9.45 -3.11 -11.06
N ASP A 235 -10.73 -3.37 -10.79
CA ASP A 235 -11.53 -2.58 -9.84
C ASP A 235 -10.93 -2.64 -8.42
N HIS A 236 -10.53 -3.83 -7.97
CA HIS A 236 -9.90 -3.99 -6.65
C HIS A 236 -8.56 -3.25 -6.55
N LEU A 237 -7.71 -3.41 -7.56
CA LEU A 237 -6.42 -2.72 -7.63
C LEU A 237 -6.59 -1.20 -7.68
N ASN A 238 -7.47 -0.70 -8.53
CA ASN A 238 -7.73 0.73 -8.67
C ASN A 238 -8.28 1.33 -7.37
N TRP A 239 -9.23 0.65 -6.73
CA TRP A 239 -9.78 1.06 -5.45
C TRP A 239 -8.68 1.14 -4.36
N LEU A 240 -7.82 0.12 -4.28
CA LEU A 240 -6.70 0.10 -3.34
C LEU A 240 -5.74 1.28 -3.57
N LEU A 241 -5.33 1.52 -4.82
CA LEU A 241 -4.42 2.61 -5.18
C LEU A 241 -5.01 3.98 -4.86
N LEU A 242 -6.29 4.19 -5.16
CA LEU A 242 -6.99 5.44 -4.89
C LEU A 242 -7.10 5.69 -3.38
N MET A 243 -7.49 4.68 -2.62
CA MET A 243 -7.60 4.76 -1.15
C MET A 243 -6.24 5.07 -0.51
N LEU A 244 -5.17 4.40 -0.93
CA LEU A 244 -3.81 4.68 -0.47
C LEU A 244 -3.35 6.10 -0.83
N SER A 245 -3.66 6.55 -2.05
CA SER A 245 -3.29 7.89 -2.52
C SER A 245 -3.99 8.98 -1.73
N ILE A 246 -5.31 8.86 -1.51
CA ILE A 246 -6.09 9.81 -0.69
C ILE A 246 -5.55 9.83 0.74
N PHE A 247 -5.30 8.66 1.33
CA PHE A 247 -4.75 8.56 2.67
C PHE A 247 -3.39 9.26 2.79
N LEU A 248 -2.47 9.02 1.85
CA LEU A 248 -1.16 9.68 1.82
C LEU A 248 -1.26 11.20 1.63
N ILE A 249 -2.16 11.69 0.77
CA ILE A 249 -2.39 13.12 0.58
C ILE A 249 -2.82 13.78 1.90
N VAL A 250 -3.76 13.16 2.62
CA VAL A 250 -4.21 13.65 3.93
C VAL A 250 -3.04 13.69 4.91
N LEU A 251 -2.22 12.64 4.98
CA LEU A 251 -1.04 12.62 5.84
C LEU A 251 -0.02 13.69 5.48
N ILE A 252 0.25 13.92 4.18
CA ILE A 252 1.18 14.95 3.71
C ILE A 252 0.70 16.35 4.12
N VAL A 253 -0.61 16.62 3.97
CA VAL A 253 -1.19 17.91 4.38
C VAL A 253 -1.06 18.11 5.89
N LEU A 254 -1.37 17.09 6.70
CA LEU A 254 -1.26 17.17 8.15
C LEU A 254 0.20 17.33 8.62
N ASP A 255 1.15 16.64 7.97
CA ASP A 255 2.58 16.81 8.23
C ASP A 255 3.06 18.22 7.87
N ALA A 256 2.58 18.78 6.76
CA ALA A 256 2.91 20.14 6.35
C ALA A 256 2.39 21.18 7.36
N LEU A 257 1.14 21.02 7.83
CA LEU A 257 0.58 21.86 8.90
C LEU A 257 1.39 21.73 10.20
N GLY A 258 1.78 20.51 10.56
CA GLY A 258 2.66 20.25 11.69
C GLY A 258 4.05 20.87 11.54
N PHE A 259 4.64 20.82 10.34
CA PHE A 259 5.90 21.47 10.03
C PHE A 259 5.80 22.99 10.24
N PHE A 260 4.75 23.64 9.74
CA PHE A 260 4.54 25.07 9.98
C PHE A 260 4.38 25.40 11.48
N LEU A 261 3.70 24.55 12.24
CA LEU A 261 3.58 24.68 13.70
C LEU A 261 4.95 24.60 14.39
N VAL A 262 5.78 23.62 14.02
CA VAL A 262 7.14 23.45 14.57
C VAL A 262 8.03 24.63 14.21
N VAL A 263 8.00 25.11 12.97
CA VAL A 263 8.77 26.29 12.54
C VAL A 263 8.32 27.54 13.30
N LYS A 264 7.01 27.74 13.51
CA LYS A 264 6.50 28.84 14.33
C LYS A 264 7.01 28.74 15.77
N CYS A 265 7.01 27.54 16.35
CA CYS A 265 7.59 27.30 17.67
C CYS A 265 9.09 27.65 17.70
N LEU A 266 9.85 27.20 16.70
CA LEU A 266 11.28 27.45 16.59
C LEU A 266 11.59 28.95 16.49
N ARG A 267 10.83 29.69 15.68
CA ARG A 267 10.98 31.15 15.55
C ARG A 267 10.72 31.87 16.86
N LEU A 268 9.68 31.47 17.61
CA LEU A 268 9.42 32.03 18.93
C LEU A 268 10.59 31.76 19.87
N VAL A 269 11.05 30.51 19.98
CA VAL A 269 12.20 30.14 20.84
C VAL A 269 13.48 30.89 20.44
N LEU A 270 13.75 31.06 19.15
CA LEU A 270 14.89 31.82 18.65
C LEU A 270 14.79 33.32 19.00
N SER A 271 13.61 33.93 18.81
CA SER A 271 13.38 35.35 19.15
C SER A 271 13.61 35.65 20.64
N PHE A 272 13.24 34.73 21.53
CA PHE A 272 13.55 34.87 22.96
C PHE A 272 15.05 34.79 23.22
N TYR A 273 15.76 33.89 22.53
CA TYR A 273 17.19 33.77 22.74
C TYR A 273 17.98 34.96 22.19
N THR A 274 17.61 35.50 21.02
CA THR A 274 18.25 36.70 20.48
C THR A 274 18.03 37.88 21.41
N SER A 275 16.81 38.07 21.94
CA SER A 275 16.51 39.11 22.94
C SER A 275 17.38 38.99 24.20
N ILE A 276 17.59 37.77 24.71
CA ILE A 276 18.47 37.52 25.86
C ILE A 276 19.94 37.80 25.52
N SER A 277 20.41 37.34 24.36
CA SER A 277 21.79 37.55 23.89
C SER A 277 22.12 39.04 23.73
N ASP A 278 21.20 39.81 23.14
CA ASP A 278 21.36 41.26 22.96
C ASP A 278 21.35 41.99 24.29
N SER A 279 20.48 41.58 25.24
CA SER A 279 20.46 42.14 26.59
C SER A 279 21.76 41.87 27.36
N ILE A 280 22.37 40.69 27.22
CA ILE A 280 23.66 40.38 27.85
C ILE A 280 24.79 41.19 27.21
N ARG A 281 24.76 41.38 25.88
CA ARG A 281 25.75 42.19 25.17
C ARG A 281 25.67 43.68 25.56
N SER A 282 24.47 44.21 25.82
CA SER A 282 24.30 45.59 26.30
C SER A 282 24.77 45.84 27.74
N LEU A 283 24.97 44.78 28.53
CA LEU A 283 25.42 44.85 29.93
C LEU A 283 26.94 44.69 30.08
N ARG A 284 27.65 44.37 28.99
CA ARG A 284 29.11 44.25 28.94
C ARG A 284 29.71 45.43 28.20
#